data_AF-A0A347U4U3-F1
#
_entry.id   AF-A0A347U4U3-F1
#
_cell.length_a   1.000
_cell.length_b   1.000
_cell.length_c   1.000
_cell.angle_alpha   90.00
_cell.angle_beta   90.00
_cell.angle_gamma   90.00
#
_symmetry.space_group_name_H-M   'P 1'
#
loop_
_entity.id
_entity.type
_entity.pdbx_description
1 polymer ?
#
loop_
_entity_poly.entity_id
_entity_poly.type
_entity_poly.pdbx_seq_one_letter_code
_entity_poly.pdbx_strand_id
1 'polypeptide(L)'
;MRLKLHHTPYVSRRITRDLANCEFVEIRKDKNSIEAEVERILDADIEKEFALDEKVQEILEAQEEEIEYLNADRRQLFWMTKKRLANDYGVILNNEDRFSDIAHKILDYLWEEDFIHYTCSDNQVKNVIFSSLDDFIKGFEKADSEVLAKLKNYKRKLIPGTEDYDLVYHRLYEEELIKRGLI
;
A
#
# COMPACT_ATOMS: atom_id res chain seq x y z
N MET A 1 -2.51 6.46 -4.79
CA MET A 1 -2.82 6.36 -3.35
C MET A 1 -1.64 5.65 -2.67
N ARG A 2 -1.21 6.03 -1.46
CA ARG A 2 -0.17 5.28 -0.72
C ARG A 2 -0.79 4.08 -0.01
N LEU A 3 -0.12 2.94 -0.03
CA LEU A 3 -0.51 1.79 0.78
C LEU A 3 -0.36 2.14 2.26
N LYS A 4 -1.33 1.74 3.09
CA LYS A 4 -1.34 1.98 4.54
C LYS A 4 -1.48 0.64 5.27
N LEU A 5 -1.08 0.59 6.54
CA LEU A 5 -1.12 -0.63 7.36
C LEU A 5 -2.51 -1.29 7.38
N HIS A 6 -3.59 -0.53 7.48
CA HIS A 6 -4.94 -1.14 7.48
C HIS A 6 -5.34 -1.79 6.14
N HIS A 7 -4.60 -1.55 5.05
CA HIS A 7 -4.84 -2.20 3.76
C HIS A 7 -4.15 -3.56 3.65
N THR A 8 -3.06 -3.80 4.38
CA THR A 8 -2.22 -4.99 4.22
C THR A 8 -2.96 -6.32 4.44
N PRO A 9 -3.91 -6.46 5.39
CA PRO A 9 -4.63 -7.72 5.56
C PRO A 9 -5.57 -8.06 4.39
N TYR A 10 -6.09 -7.03 3.71
CA TYR A 10 -6.98 -7.22 2.57
C TYR A 10 -6.20 -7.55 1.30
N VAL A 11 -5.05 -6.91 1.13
CA VAL A 11 -4.11 -7.22 0.06
C VAL A 11 -3.58 -8.65 0.20
N SER A 12 -3.17 -9.05 1.40
CA SER A 12 -2.60 -10.38 1.65
C SER A 12 -3.59 -11.51 1.35
N ARG A 13 -4.85 -11.35 1.79
CA ARG A 13 -5.97 -12.24 1.43
C ARG A 13 -6.18 -12.34 -0.07
N ARG A 14 -6.16 -11.20 -0.76
CA ARG A 14 -6.34 -11.17 -2.21
C ARG A 14 -5.22 -11.90 -2.93
N ILE A 15 -3.95 -11.60 -2.60
CA ILE A 15 -2.78 -12.27 -3.18
C ILE A 15 -2.87 -13.78 -2.94
N THR A 16 -3.16 -14.21 -1.71
CA THR A 16 -3.27 -15.63 -1.37
C THR A 16 -4.38 -16.33 -2.15
N ARG A 17 -5.53 -15.68 -2.31
CA ARG A 17 -6.64 -16.20 -3.12
C ARG A 17 -6.26 -16.31 -4.60
N ASP A 18 -5.62 -15.28 -5.14
CA ASP A 18 -5.26 -15.22 -6.56
C ASP A 18 -4.16 -16.27 -6.87
N LEU A 19 -3.20 -16.47 -5.96
CA LEU A 19 -2.22 -17.57 -6.02
C LEU A 19 -2.91 -18.95 -5.94
N ALA A 20 -3.88 -19.12 -5.04
CA ALA A 20 -4.63 -20.38 -4.90
C ALA A 20 -5.49 -20.75 -6.12
N ASN A 21 -5.89 -19.75 -6.91
CA ASN A 21 -6.68 -19.95 -8.12
C ASN A 21 -5.81 -20.26 -9.36
N CYS A 22 -4.48 -20.16 -9.24
CA CYS A 22 -3.57 -20.45 -10.33
C CYS A 22 -3.36 -21.96 -10.47
N GLU A 23 -3.64 -22.51 -11.65
CA GLU A 23 -3.46 -23.95 -11.93
C GLU A 23 -1.99 -24.42 -11.83
N PHE A 24 -1.05 -23.48 -11.95
CA PHE A 24 0.38 -23.72 -11.91
C PHE A 24 1.02 -23.48 -10.54
N VAL A 25 0.23 -23.16 -9.50
CA VAL A 25 0.70 -22.97 -8.12
C VAL A 25 0.05 -24.03 -7.23
N GLU A 26 0.87 -24.85 -6.59
CA GLU A 26 0.48 -25.83 -5.59
C GLU A 26 0.74 -25.25 -4.19
N ILE A 27 -0.33 -25.12 -3.40
CA ILE A 27 -0.24 -24.64 -2.01
C ILE A 27 0.09 -25.83 -1.11
N ARG A 28 1.21 -25.75 -0.37
CA ARG A 28 1.65 -26.80 0.57
C ARG A 28 1.25 -26.56 2.02
N LYS A 29 1.10 -25.29 2.41
CA LYS A 29 0.76 -24.87 3.79
C LYS A 29 -0.64 -24.23 3.87
N ASP A 30 -1.12 -24.00 5.10
CA ASP A 30 -2.42 -23.37 5.32
C ASP A 30 -2.49 -21.95 4.72
N LYS A 31 -3.62 -21.61 4.09
CA LYS A 31 -3.84 -20.29 3.47
C LYS A 31 -3.66 -19.15 4.47
N ASN A 32 -4.13 -19.32 5.70
CA ASN A 32 -4.00 -18.31 6.76
C ASN A 32 -2.52 -18.01 7.09
N SER A 33 -1.65 -19.01 6.98
CA SER A 33 -0.22 -18.84 7.23
C SER A 33 0.45 -18.07 6.09
N ILE A 34 0.02 -18.28 4.85
CA ILE A 34 0.47 -17.49 3.68
C ILE A 34 0.01 -16.04 3.82
N GLU A 35 -1.25 -15.81 4.20
CA GLU A 35 -1.81 -14.47 4.40
C GLU A 35 -1.03 -13.68 5.44
N ALA A 36 -0.78 -14.27 6.61
CA ALA A 36 -0.04 -13.62 7.69
C ALA A 36 1.39 -13.23 7.27
N GLU A 37 2.01 -14.06 6.45
CA GLU A 37 3.38 -13.83 6.01
C GLU A 37 3.47 -12.77 4.91
N VAL A 38 2.54 -12.79 3.97
CA VAL A 38 2.41 -11.73 2.96
C VAL A 38 2.12 -10.39 3.64
N GLU A 39 1.23 -10.38 4.64
CA GLU A 39 0.95 -9.20 5.46
C GLU A 39 2.21 -8.68 6.16
N ARG A 40 2.98 -9.55 6.79
CA ARG A 40 4.27 -9.20 7.43
C ARG A 40 5.26 -8.54 6.47
N ILE A 41 5.37 -9.04 5.24
CA ILE A 41 6.26 -8.47 4.21
C ILE A 41 5.79 -7.07 3.79
N LEU A 42 4.47 -6.89 3.62
CA LEU A 42 3.88 -5.59 3.27
C LEU A 42 4.03 -4.58 4.39
N ASP A 43 3.79 -4.99 5.63
CA ASP A 43 3.94 -4.14 6.82
C ASP A 43 5.39 -3.67 6.96
N ALA A 44 6.36 -4.59 6.84
CA ALA A 44 7.78 -4.24 6.91
C ALA A 44 8.21 -3.24 5.83
N ASP A 45 7.63 -3.32 4.62
CA ASP A 45 7.89 -2.35 3.56
C ASP A 45 7.26 -0.97 3.86
N ILE A 46 6.03 -0.97 4.39
CA ILE A 46 5.36 0.25 4.82
C ILE A 46 6.10 0.92 5.99
N GLU A 47 6.58 0.16 6.97
CA GLU A 47 7.37 0.64 8.09
C GLU A 47 8.68 1.30 7.65
N LYS A 48 9.35 0.77 6.63
CA LYS A 48 10.54 1.42 6.04
C LYS A 48 10.20 2.79 5.45
N GLU A 49 9.05 2.91 4.77
CA GLU A 49 8.60 4.21 4.27
C GLU A 49 8.30 5.18 5.42
N PHE A 50 7.66 4.71 6.50
CA PHE A 50 7.39 5.53 7.68
C PHE A 50 8.68 6.00 8.36
N ALA A 51 9.66 5.12 8.55
CA ALA A 51 10.95 5.46 9.15
C ALA A 51 11.72 6.50 8.31
N LEU A 52 11.64 6.41 6.98
CA LEU A 52 12.19 7.41 6.07
C LEU A 52 11.47 8.76 6.23
N ASP A 53 10.14 8.77 6.22
CA ASP A 53 9.35 10.00 6.35
C ASP A 53 9.59 10.67 7.72
N GLU A 54 9.70 9.90 8.80
CA GLU A 54 10.03 10.38 10.14
C GLU A 54 11.44 11.00 10.18
N LYS A 55 12.44 10.33 9.59
CA LYS A 55 13.80 10.89 9.55
C LYS A 55 13.88 12.17 8.72
N VAL A 56 13.18 12.21 7.59
CA VAL A 56 13.10 13.42 6.77
C VAL A 56 12.49 14.56 7.58
N GLN A 57 11.42 14.29 8.32
CA GLN A 57 10.76 15.27 9.16
C GLN A 57 11.70 15.79 10.27
N GLU A 58 12.40 14.90 10.98
CA GLU A 58 13.37 15.26 12.02
C GLU A 58 14.47 16.20 11.47
N ILE A 59 14.96 15.95 10.25
CA ILE A 59 15.96 16.79 9.60
C ILE A 59 15.41 18.19 9.29
N LEU A 60 14.17 18.27 8.82
CA LEU A 60 13.54 19.56 8.50
C LEU A 60 13.21 20.35 9.77
N GLU A 61 12.78 19.68 10.84
CA GLU A 61 12.51 20.30 12.14
C GLU A 61 13.79 20.84 12.77
N ALA A 62 14.91 20.11 12.67
CA ALA A 62 16.20 20.59 13.14
C ALA A 62 16.71 21.86 12.40
N GLN A 63 16.17 22.14 11.20
CA GLN A 63 16.53 23.29 10.37
C GLN A 63 15.37 24.29 10.21
N GLU A 64 14.34 24.22 11.07
CA GLU A 64 13.11 25.00 10.91
C GLU A 64 13.36 26.51 10.91
N GLU A 65 14.21 27.01 11.80
CA GLU A 65 14.59 28.44 11.87
C GLU A 65 15.25 28.93 10.57
N GLU A 66 16.08 28.10 9.94
CA GLU A 66 16.77 28.46 8.70
C GLU A 66 15.81 28.39 7.50
N ILE A 67 14.90 27.42 7.48
CA ILE A 67 13.85 27.30 6.47
C ILE A 67 12.92 28.52 6.53
N GLU A 68 12.52 28.95 7.72
CA GLU A 68 11.71 30.15 7.92
C GLU A 68 12.46 31.42 7.51
N TYR A 69 13.72 31.56 7.93
CA TYR A 69 14.55 32.71 7.58
C TYR A 69 14.72 32.87 6.07
N LEU A 70 14.96 31.76 5.36
CA LEU A 70 15.12 31.74 3.90
C LEU A 70 13.79 31.76 3.13
N ASN A 71 12.65 31.71 3.81
CA ASN A 71 11.32 31.49 3.21
C ASN A 71 11.31 30.29 2.23
N ALA A 72 12.01 29.22 2.59
CA ALA A 72 12.15 28.05 1.73
C ALA A 72 10.88 27.18 1.75
N ASP A 73 10.54 26.56 0.62
CA ASP A 73 9.36 25.69 0.52
C ASP A 73 9.62 24.34 1.22
N ARG A 74 9.07 24.19 2.42
CA ARG A 74 9.16 22.96 3.23
C ARG A 74 8.73 21.71 2.47
N ARG A 75 7.74 21.81 1.58
CA ARG A 75 7.27 20.66 0.79
C ARG A 75 8.31 20.24 -0.25
N GLN A 76 8.99 21.18 -0.88
CA GLN A 76 10.08 20.89 -1.80
C GLN A 76 11.28 20.29 -1.06
N LEU A 77 11.65 20.86 0.09
CA LEU A 77 12.74 20.35 0.93
C LEU A 77 12.46 18.93 1.42
N PHE A 78 11.22 18.62 1.80
CA PHE A 78 10.79 17.28 2.14
C PHE A 78 11.03 16.30 1.00
N TRP A 79 10.57 16.62 -0.21
CA TRP A 79 10.76 15.75 -1.37
C TRP A 79 12.23 15.55 -1.75
N MET A 80 13.04 16.61 -1.68
CA MET A 80 14.48 16.52 -1.97
C MET A 80 15.21 15.66 -0.93
N THR A 81 14.90 15.85 0.35
CA THR A 81 15.51 15.09 1.45
C THR A 81 15.07 13.63 1.41
N LYS A 82 13.79 13.37 1.16
CA LYS A 82 13.26 12.01 0.95
C LYS A 82 13.96 11.32 -0.21
N LYS A 83 14.15 12.00 -1.34
CA LYS A 83 14.87 11.45 -2.49
C LYS A 83 16.33 11.15 -2.19
N ARG A 84 16.99 11.99 -1.39
CA ARG A 84 18.38 11.80 -0.98
C ARG A 84 18.55 10.58 -0.07
N LEU A 85 17.62 10.36 0.85
CA LEU A 85 17.68 9.29 1.85
C LEU A 85 16.98 7.98 1.42
N ALA A 86 16.21 7.99 0.34
CA ALA A 86 15.45 6.82 -0.12
C ALA A 86 16.32 5.56 -0.30
N ASN A 87 17.50 5.71 -0.90
CA ASN A 87 18.42 4.59 -1.12
C ASN A 87 18.98 4.03 0.19
N ASP A 88 19.28 4.89 1.17
CA ASP A 88 19.85 4.50 2.46
C ASP A 88 18.85 3.68 3.29
N TYR A 89 17.57 4.00 3.16
CA TYR A 89 16.47 3.29 3.82
C TYR A 89 15.93 2.10 2.99
N GLY A 90 16.46 1.88 1.78
CA GLY A 90 15.99 0.84 0.87
C GLY A 90 14.53 1.02 0.44
N VAL A 91 14.06 2.27 0.35
CA VAL A 91 12.70 2.63 -0.04
C VAL A 91 12.66 3.00 -1.51
N ILE A 92 11.81 2.31 -2.27
CA ILE A 92 11.60 2.59 -3.68
C ILE A 92 10.49 3.64 -3.81
N LEU A 93 10.81 4.79 -4.41
CA LEU A 93 9.87 5.91 -4.55
C LEU A 93 8.82 5.71 -5.65
N ASN A 94 9.16 4.95 -6.69
CA ASN A 94 8.23 4.61 -7.76
C ASN A 94 7.32 3.45 -7.29
N ASN A 95 6.01 3.65 -7.35
CA ASN A 95 5.06 2.64 -6.90
C ASN A 95 5.12 1.35 -7.73
N GLU A 96 5.32 1.45 -9.05
CA GLU A 96 5.40 0.26 -9.91
C GLU A 96 6.65 -0.57 -9.56
N ASP A 97 7.80 0.08 -9.46
CA ASP A 97 9.05 -0.58 -9.07
C ASP A 97 8.95 -1.16 -7.64
N ARG A 98 8.27 -0.46 -6.73
CA ARG A 98 8.02 -0.91 -5.36
C ARG A 98 7.13 -2.16 -5.34
N PHE A 99 6.04 -2.21 -6.11
CA PHE A 99 5.19 -3.40 -6.17
C PHE A 99 5.91 -4.58 -6.83
N SER A 100 6.76 -4.31 -7.81
CA SER A 100 7.62 -5.35 -8.40
C SER A 100 8.56 -5.93 -7.35
N ASP A 101 9.25 -5.09 -6.58
CA ASP A 101 10.15 -5.53 -5.50
C ASP A 101 9.41 -6.27 -4.37
N ILE A 102 8.22 -5.82 -3.98
CA ILE A 102 7.35 -6.54 -3.04
C ILE A 102 6.96 -7.91 -3.60
N ALA A 103 6.57 -7.99 -4.87
CA ALA A 103 6.20 -9.26 -5.51
C ALA A 103 7.38 -10.25 -5.55
N HIS A 104 8.60 -9.74 -5.75
CA HIS A 104 9.82 -10.54 -5.64
C HIS A 104 9.99 -11.09 -4.23
N LYS A 105 9.98 -10.22 -3.21
CA LYS A 105 10.15 -10.61 -1.80
C LYS A 105 9.10 -11.63 -1.35
N ILE A 106 7.84 -11.44 -1.75
CA ILE A 106 6.76 -12.39 -1.43
C ILE A 106 7.04 -13.73 -2.11
N LEU A 107 7.34 -13.75 -3.41
CA LEU A 107 7.58 -15.01 -4.12
C LEU A 107 8.78 -15.77 -3.54
N ASP A 108 9.90 -15.07 -3.35
CA ASP A 108 11.14 -15.66 -2.85
C ASP A 108 10.90 -16.28 -1.47
N TYR A 109 10.24 -15.55 -0.56
CA TYR A 109 9.92 -16.06 0.77
C TYR A 109 8.98 -17.28 0.73
N LEU A 110 7.88 -17.19 -0.04
CA LEU A 110 6.90 -18.27 -0.12
C LEU A 110 7.49 -19.55 -0.75
N TRP A 111 8.47 -19.40 -1.65
CA TRP A 111 9.19 -20.51 -2.24
C TRP A 111 10.25 -21.11 -1.31
N GLU A 112 11.12 -20.27 -0.74
CA GLU A 112 12.23 -20.71 0.13
C GLU A 112 11.73 -21.43 1.38
N GLU A 113 10.62 -20.97 1.96
CA GLU A 113 10.01 -21.54 3.15
C GLU A 113 8.98 -22.65 2.82
N ASP A 114 8.93 -23.11 1.57
CA ASP A 114 8.09 -24.21 1.07
C ASP A 114 6.57 -24.01 1.33
N PHE A 115 6.08 -22.76 1.28
CA PHE A 115 4.65 -22.46 1.35
C PHE A 115 3.93 -22.80 0.05
N ILE A 116 4.59 -22.55 -1.08
CA ILE A 116 4.08 -22.80 -2.42
C ILE A 116 5.10 -23.53 -3.27
N HIS A 117 4.61 -24.38 -4.16
CA HIS A 117 5.38 -24.93 -5.27
C HIS A 117 4.73 -24.50 -6.58
N TYR A 118 5.50 -24.36 -7.64
CA TYR A 118 4.99 -23.95 -8.94
C TYR A 118 5.84 -24.57 -10.04
N THR A 119 5.21 -24.88 -11.17
CA THR A 119 5.84 -25.55 -12.31
C THR A 119 6.11 -24.59 -13.47
N CYS A 120 5.79 -23.31 -13.30
CA CYS A 120 5.92 -22.26 -14.30
C CYS A 120 7.17 -21.41 -14.06
N SER A 121 7.36 -20.35 -14.87
CA SER A 121 8.45 -19.41 -14.63
C SER A 121 8.14 -18.46 -13.46
N ASP A 122 9.15 -18.08 -12.68
CA ASP A 122 9.03 -17.14 -11.56
C ASP A 122 8.30 -15.85 -11.98
N ASN A 123 8.60 -15.36 -13.19
CA ASN A 123 7.99 -14.15 -13.73
C ASN A 123 6.47 -14.25 -13.85
N GLN A 124 5.91 -15.44 -14.12
CA GLN A 124 4.46 -15.62 -14.19
C GLN A 124 3.83 -15.48 -12.81
N VAL A 125 4.42 -16.09 -11.78
CA VAL A 125 3.89 -15.97 -10.40
C VAL A 125 4.07 -14.54 -9.88
N LYS A 126 5.20 -13.90 -10.16
CA LYS A 126 5.43 -12.48 -9.85
C LYS A 126 4.38 -11.58 -10.47
N ASN A 127 4.04 -11.81 -11.74
CA ASN A 127 3.01 -11.02 -12.42
C ASN A 127 1.62 -11.21 -11.77
N VAL A 128 1.28 -12.41 -11.28
CA VAL A 128 0.04 -12.61 -10.53
C VAL A 128 0.03 -11.75 -9.27
N ILE A 129 1.09 -11.81 -8.45
CA ILE A 129 1.19 -11.04 -7.21
C ILE A 129 1.16 -9.53 -7.50
N PHE A 130 1.91 -9.08 -8.50
CA PHE A 130 1.95 -7.69 -8.94
C PHE A 130 0.57 -7.20 -9.41
N SER A 131 -0.11 -7.97 -10.28
CA SER A 131 -1.45 -7.62 -10.75
C SER A 131 -2.46 -7.57 -9.61
N SER A 132 -2.38 -8.49 -8.65
CA SER A 132 -3.23 -8.44 -7.45
C SER A 132 -3.02 -7.16 -6.63
N LEU A 133 -1.76 -6.72 -6.46
CA LEU A 133 -1.41 -5.47 -5.78
C LEU A 133 -1.92 -4.23 -6.55
N ASP A 134 -1.62 -4.16 -7.83
CA ASP A 134 -1.99 -3.03 -8.70
C ASP A 134 -3.51 -2.88 -8.81
N ASP A 135 -4.22 -3.97 -9.05
CA ASP A 135 -5.69 -3.97 -9.11
C ASP A 135 -6.32 -3.61 -7.76
N PHE A 136 -5.71 -4.02 -6.65
CA PHE A 136 -6.20 -3.64 -5.33
C PHE A 136 -6.12 -2.13 -5.15
N ILE A 137 -4.99 -1.51 -5.46
CA ILE A 137 -4.79 -0.07 -5.28
C ILE A 137 -5.70 0.72 -6.22
N LYS A 138 -5.82 0.30 -7.49
CA LYS A 138 -6.78 0.88 -8.43
C LYS A 138 -8.22 0.76 -7.94
N GLY A 139 -8.56 -0.36 -7.28
CA GLY A 139 -9.87 -0.59 -6.67
C GLY A 139 -10.16 0.43 -5.56
N PHE A 140 -9.19 0.68 -4.68
CA PHE A 140 -9.30 1.65 -3.59
C PHE A 140 -9.38 3.10 -4.10
N GLU A 141 -8.60 3.46 -5.12
CA GLU A 141 -8.67 4.79 -5.75
C GLU A 141 -10.03 5.06 -6.40
N LYS A 142 -10.62 4.04 -7.03
CA LYS A 142 -11.97 4.12 -7.58
C LYS A 142 -13.02 4.25 -6.48
N ALA A 143 -12.91 3.47 -5.41
CA ALA A 143 -13.80 3.57 -4.26
C ALA A 143 -13.75 4.97 -3.65
N ASP A 144 -12.56 5.52 -3.40
CA ASP A 144 -12.37 6.89 -2.90
C ASP A 144 -12.99 7.93 -3.83
N SER A 145 -12.69 7.84 -5.14
CA SER A 145 -13.24 8.76 -6.14
C SER A 145 -14.78 8.74 -6.17
N GLU A 146 -15.40 7.58 -6.03
CA GLU A 146 -16.85 7.44 -6.01
C GLU A 146 -17.48 7.94 -4.71
N VAL A 147 -16.84 7.71 -3.57
CA VAL A 147 -17.26 8.28 -2.28
C VAL A 147 -17.22 9.82 -2.33
N LEU A 148 -16.13 10.39 -2.85
CA LEU A 148 -16.00 11.83 -3.05
C LEU A 148 -17.07 12.39 -4.00
N ALA A 149 -17.41 11.66 -5.08
CA ALA A 149 -18.49 12.04 -5.98
C ALA A 149 -19.87 12.01 -5.29
N LYS A 150 -20.13 11.00 -4.45
CA LYS A 150 -21.36 10.90 -3.66
C LYS A 150 -21.49 12.00 -2.62
N LEU A 151 -20.39 12.34 -1.94
CA LEU A 151 -20.36 13.43 -0.95
C LEU A 151 -20.58 14.80 -1.61
N LYS A 152 -20.05 15.03 -2.81
CA LYS A 152 -20.32 16.27 -3.58
C LYS A 152 -21.80 16.39 -3.97
N ASN A 153 -22.46 15.27 -4.26
CA ASN A 153 -23.87 15.21 -4.65
C ASN A 153 -24.83 15.04 -3.45
N TYR A 154 -24.30 15.06 -2.21
CA TYR A 154 -25.10 14.88 -1.02
C TYR A 154 -25.98 16.11 -0.76
N LYS A 155 -27.27 15.90 -0.44
CA LYS A 155 -28.25 16.99 -0.21
C LYS A 155 -27.86 17.94 0.93
N ARG A 156 -27.06 17.45 1.89
CA ARG A 156 -26.50 18.23 2.98
C ARG A 156 -25.03 18.48 2.65
N LYS A 157 -24.64 19.75 2.43
CA LYS A 157 -23.24 20.12 2.23
C LYS A 157 -22.47 19.88 3.53
N LEU A 158 -21.90 18.69 3.66
CA LEU A 158 -21.01 18.35 4.75
C LEU A 158 -19.69 19.10 4.53
N ILE A 159 -19.18 19.75 5.57
CA ILE A 159 -17.95 20.54 5.49
C ILE A 159 -16.78 19.56 5.70
N PRO A 160 -15.81 19.49 4.78
CA PRO A 160 -14.62 18.66 4.97
C PRO A 160 -13.93 19.00 6.29
N GLY A 161 -13.64 17.99 7.13
CA GLY A 161 -12.99 18.15 8.43
C GLY A 161 -13.91 18.30 9.65
N THR A 162 -15.23 18.19 9.47
CA THR A 162 -16.16 17.95 10.60
C THR A 162 -16.33 16.47 10.89
N GLU A 163 -16.54 16.08 12.15
CA GLU A 163 -16.78 14.69 12.57
C GLU A 163 -17.92 14.03 11.76
N ASP A 164 -18.98 14.77 11.44
CA ASP A 164 -20.09 14.31 10.61
C ASP A 164 -19.68 13.96 9.17
N TYR A 165 -18.71 14.69 8.60
CA TYR A 165 -18.17 14.41 7.27
C TYR A 165 -17.34 13.13 7.30
N ASP A 166 -16.47 12.99 8.31
CA ASP A 166 -15.56 11.85 8.43
C ASP A 166 -16.35 10.55 8.68
N LEU A 167 -17.36 10.57 9.54
CA LEU A 167 -18.25 9.43 9.77
C LEU A 167 -18.98 8.97 8.50
N VAL A 168 -19.52 9.92 7.72
CA VAL A 168 -20.23 9.59 6.48
C VAL A 168 -19.27 9.11 5.40
N TYR A 169 -18.09 9.73 5.29
CA TYR A 169 -17.04 9.28 4.38
C TYR A 169 -16.60 7.84 4.70
N HIS A 170 -16.27 7.54 5.96
CA HIS A 170 -15.85 6.20 6.38
C HIS A 170 -16.91 5.14 6.07
N ARG A 171 -18.18 5.41 6.39
CA ARG A 171 -19.27 4.48 6.10
C ARG A 171 -19.45 4.24 4.61
N LEU A 172 -19.46 5.31 3.80
CA LEU A 172 -19.60 5.18 2.35
C LEU A 172 -18.41 4.45 1.74
N TYR A 173 -17.21 4.68 2.27
CA TYR A 173 -15.99 4.01 1.85
C TYR A 173 -16.04 2.50 2.13
N GLU A 174 -16.42 2.09 3.34
CA GLU A 174 -16.65 0.68 3.67
C GLU A 174 -17.70 0.03 2.77
N GLU A 175 -18.84 0.69 2.53
CA GLU A 175 -19.88 0.18 1.63
C GLU A 175 -19.36 0.00 0.19
N GLU A 176 -18.53 0.93 -0.29
CA GLU A 176 -17.94 0.88 -1.62
C GLU A 176 -16.84 -0.19 -1.74
N LEU A 177 -16.11 -0.47 -0.66
CA LEU A 177 -15.14 -1.56 -0.60
C LEU A 177 -15.84 -2.94 -0.59
N ILE A 178 -16.92 -3.09 0.20
CA ILE A 178 -17.72 -4.33 0.26
C ILE A 178 -18.33 -4.65 -1.11
N LYS A 179 -18.92 -3.65 -1.78
CA LYS A 179 -19.52 -3.84 -3.12
C LYS A 179 -18.51 -4.32 -4.16
N ARG A 180 -17.24 -3.95 -4.01
CA ARG A 180 -16.16 -4.35 -4.92
C ARG A 180 -15.47 -5.65 -4.50
N GLY A 181 -15.88 -6.26 -3.39
CA GLY A 181 -15.24 -7.46 -2.84
C GLY A 181 -13.78 -7.23 -2.44
N LEU A 182 -13.46 -6.00 -2.03
CA LEU A 182 -12.12 -5.60 -1.59
C LEU A 182 -11.90 -5.87 -0.10
N ILE A 183 -13.00 -5.92 0.68
CA ILE A 183 -13.03 -6.27 2.11
C ILE A 183 -14.13 -7.30 2.40
#